data_AF-A0A3M3RNI2-F1
#
_entry.id   AF-A0A3M3RNI2-F1
#
_cell.length_a   1.000
_cell.length_b   1.000
_cell.length_c   1.000
_cell.angle_alpha   90.00
_cell.angle_beta   90.00
_cell.angle_gamma   90.00
#
_symmetry.space_group_name_H-M   'P 1'
#
loop_
_entity.id
_entity.type
_entity.pdbx_description
1 polymer ?
#
loop_
_entity_poly.entity_id
_entity_poly.type
_entity_poly.pdbx_seq_one_letter_code
_entity_poly.pdbx_strand_id
1 'polypeptide(L)'
;MSQFKFSVGEPVILQCLDYPHLNGEYTVTHCIHAHEVYPDPEFGQALRPEILGYFLDGARLILQDGDGNPATALWFEGALRKKYQPGELSFKELLQGIGSPEQQKAKEAEPCV
;
A
#
# COMPACT_ATOMS: atom_id res chain seq x y z
N MET A 1 -17.78 11.23 -0.57
CA MET A 1 -17.42 10.18 0.41
C MET A 1 -16.01 9.76 0.09
N SER A 2 -15.06 9.90 1.02
CA SER A 2 -13.67 9.51 0.76
C SER A 2 -13.60 7.99 0.65
N GLN A 3 -13.31 7.50 -0.54
CA GLN A 3 -13.20 6.08 -0.85
C GLN A 3 -11.83 5.58 -0.39
N PHE A 4 -11.78 4.47 0.34
CA PHE A 4 -10.52 3.84 0.70
C PHE A 4 -9.77 3.39 -0.55
N LYS A 5 -8.46 3.65 -0.59
CA LYS A 5 -7.58 3.16 -1.65
C LYS A 5 -7.35 1.65 -1.58
N PHE A 6 -7.38 1.09 -0.38
CA PHE A 6 -7.15 -0.34 -0.12
C PHE A 6 -8.38 -0.96 0.55
N SER A 7 -8.64 -2.23 0.25
CA SER A 7 -9.78 -2.97 0.81
C SER A 7 -9.36 -3.92 1.92
N VAL A 8 -10.27 -4.25 2.84
CA VAL A 8 -10.05 -5.34 3.80
C VAL A 8 -9.76 -6.65 3.05
N GLY A 9 -8.72 -7.37 3.49
CA GLY A 9 -8.19 -8.56 2.84
C GLY A 9 -7.18 -8.29 1.73
N GLU A 10 -6.93 -7.02 1.36
CA GLU A 10 -5.95 -6.69 0.34
C GLU A 10 -4.50 -6.75 0.87
N PRO A 11 -3.57 -7.41 0.17
CA PRO A 11 -2.16 -7.37 0.51
C PRO A 11 -1.55 -6.02 0.10
N VAL A 12 -0.88 -5.38 1.05
CA VAL A 12 -0.21 -4.08 0.90
C VAL A 12 1.22 -4.15 1.39
N ILE A 13 2.04 -3.21 0.94
CA ILE A 13 3.40 -3.03 1.41
C ILE A 13 3.41 -1.81 2.33
N LEU A 14 3.83 -2.00 3.58
CA LEU A 14 4.07 -0.92 4.53
C LEU A 14 5.49 -0.38 4.33
N GLN A 15 5.58 0.94 4.12
CA GLN A 15 6.82 1.69 3.96
C GLN A 15 6.76 2.96 4.82
N CYS A 16 7.12 2.82 6.08
CA CYS A 16 7.28 3.89 7.05
C CYS A 16 8.77 4.28 7.19
N LEU A 17 9.04 5.59 7.21
CA LEU A 17 10.38 6.12 7.44
C LEU A 17 10.74 6.20 8.93
N ASP A 18 9.75 6.48 9.78
CA ASP A 18 9.94 6.63 11.23
C ASP A 18 10.09 5.27 11.93
N TYR A 19 9.48 4.23 11.38
CA TYR A 19 9.48 2.87 11.93
C TYR A 19 9.91 1.82 10.89
N PRO A 20 11.17 1.88 10.39
CA PRO A 20 11.61 1.04 9.28
C PRO A 20 11.64 -0.46 9.62
N HIS A 21 11.71 -0.82 10.90
CA HIS A 21 11.67 -2.20 11.38
C HIS A 21 10.27 -2.85 11.23
N LEU A 22 9.23 -2.05 11.00
CA LEU A 22 7.87 -2.52 10.71
C LEU A 22 7.59 -2.58 9.21
N ASN A 23 8.55 -2.24 8.34
CA ASN A 23 8.34 -2.30 6.90
C ASN A 23 8.24 -3.75 6.43
N GLY A 24 7.32 -4.01 5.50
CA GLY A 24 7.05 -5.37 5.06
C GLY A 24 5.75 -5.50 4.30
N GLU A 25 5.39 -6.74 4.02
CA GLU A 25 4.13 -7.09 3.38
C GLU A 25 3.11 -7.50 4.45
N TYR A 26 1.92 -6.91 4.37
CA TYR A 26 0.85 -7.14 5.34
C TYR A 26 -0.49 -7.18 4.63
N THR A 27 -1.50 -7.69 5.33
CA THR A 27 -2.88 -7.69 4.85
C THR A 27 -3.69 -6.65 5.61
N VAL A 28 -4.49 -5.85 4.90
CA VAL A 28 -5.42 -4.91 5.53
C VAL A 28 -6.51 -5.70 6.28
N THR A 29 -6.66 -5.46 7.57
CA THR A 29 -7.69 -6.12 8.39
C THR A 29 -8.91 -5.25 8.60
N HIS A 30 -8.73 -3.94 8.76
CA HIS A 30 -9.82 -2.99 8.99
C HIS A 30 -9.47 -1.64 8.36
N CYS A 31 -10.50 -0.92 7.92
CA CYS A 31 -10.41 0.43 7.39
C CYS A 31 -11.31 1.33 8.24
N ILE A 32 -10.81 2.49 8.68
CA ILE A 32 -11.52 3.42 9.56
C ILE A 32 -11.71 4.74 8.83
N HIS A 33 -12.95 5.24 8.78
CA HIS A 33 -13.22 6.53 8.18
C HIS A 33 -12.76 7.69 9.06
N ALA A 34 -12.40 8.79 8.41
CA ALA A 34 -12.17 10.05 9.11
C ALA A 34 -13.40 10.43 9.96
N HIS A 35 -13.16 10.83 11.20
CA HIS A 35 -14.16 11.22 12.20
C HIS A 35 -15.12 10.11 12.64
N GLU A 36 -14.89 8.87 12.24
CA GLU A 36 -15.61 7.72 12.79
C GLU A 36 -15.04 7.35 14.15
N VAL A 37 -15.91 6.99 15.09
CA VAL A 37 -15.49 6.48 16.40
C VAL A 37 -15.31 4.98 16.27
N TYR A 38 -14.07 4.51 16.41
CA TYR A 38 -13.75 3.09 16.34
C TYR A 38 -13.19 2.60 17.69
N PRO A 39 -13.74 1.55 18.30
CA PRO A 39 -13.19 0.96 19.51
C PRO A 39 -11.92 0.17 19.19
N ASP A 40 -10.79 0.58 19.76
CA ASP A 40 -9.51 -0.12 19.66
C ASP A 40 -9.67 -1.55 20.20
N PRO A 41 -9.42 -2.60 19.39
CA PRO A 41 -9.54 -3.98 19.84
C PRO A 41 -8.51 -4.37 20.92
N GLU A 42 -7.39 -3.65 21.03
CA GLU A 42 -6.32 -3.96 21.99
C GLU A 42 -6.60 -3.35 23.37
N PHE A 43 -6.98 -2.09 23.41
CA PHE A 43 -7.12 -1.32 24.65
C PHE A 43 -8.56 -0.93 24.98
N GLY A 44 -9.52 -1.18 24.08
CA GLY A 44 -10.92 -0.78 24.24
C GLY A 44 -11.17 0.72 24.16
N GLN A 45 -10.15 1.52 23.85
CA GLN A 45 -10.23 2.97 23.76
C GLN A 45 -10.86 3.42 22.44
N ALA A 46 -11.60 4.52 22.45
CA ALA A 46 -12.22 5.05 21.25
C ALA A 46 -11.19 5.83 20.41
N LEU A 47 -10.79 5.27 19.27
CA LEU A 47 -10.01 5.94 18.25
C LEU A 47 -10.91 6.86 17.43
N ARG A 48 -10.47 8.10 17.20
CA ARG A 48 -11.17 9.11 16.38
C ARG A 48 -10.19 9.76 15.41
N PRO A 49 -9.86 9.08 14.31
CA PRO A 49 -8.84 9.60 13.42
C PRO A 49 -9.37 10.80 12.62
N GLU A 50 -8.53 11.80 12.44
CA GLU A 50 -8.86 12.97 11.61
C GLU A 50 -8.88 12.64 10.11
N ILE A 51 -8.17 11.58 9.72
CA ILE A 51 -8.04 11.11 8.34
C ILE A 51 -8.28 9.60 8.26
N LEU A 52 -8.40 9.06 7.05
CA LEU A 52 -8.59 7.63 6.81
C LEU A 52 -7.43 6.80 7.37
N GLY A 53 -7.74 5.77 8.14
CA GLY A 53 -6.77 4.88 8.77
C GLY A 53 -6.97 3.42 8.39
N TYR A 54 -5.89 2.64 8.48
CA TYR A 54 -5.86 1.21 8.17
C TYR A 54 -5.20 0.44 9.31
N PHE A 55 -5.78 -0.70 9.64
CA PHE A 55 -5.11 -1.72 10.43
C PHE A 55 -4.53 -2.80 9.54
N LEU A 56 -3.34 -3.27 9.89
CA LEU A 56 -2.60 -4.30 9.19
C LEU A 56 -2.42 -5.52 10.10
N ASP A 57 -2.49 -6.70 9.52
CA ASP A 57 -2.20 -7.94 10.25
C ASP A 57 -0.71 -7.99 10.63
N GLY A 58 -0.39 -8.05 11.93
CA GLY A 58 0.99 -8.14 12.43
C GLY A 58 1.81 -6.85 12.47
N ALA A 59 1.47 -5.80 11.72
CA ALA A 59 2.13 -4.48 11.81
C ALA A 59 1.42 -3.56 12.82
N ARG A 60 1.67 -3.80 14.10
CA ARG A 60 1.11 -3.01 15.21
C ARG A 60 2.13 -2.02 15.74
N LEU A 61 1.67 -0.78 15.96
CA LEU A 61 2.43 0.27 16.60
C LEU A 61 1.60 0.82 17.75
N ILE A 62 2.15 0.85 18.96
CA ILE A 62 1.49 1.42 20.14
C ILE A 62 2.18 2.73 20.47
N LEU A 63 1.40 3.81 20.53
CA LEU A 63 1.86 5.15 20.88
C LEU A 63 1.09 5.65 22.10
N GLN A 64 1.57 6.71 22.75
CA GLN A 64 0.80 7.39 23.77
C GLN A 64 -0.16 8.39 23.13
N ASP A 65 -1.40 8.43 23.62
CA ASP A 65 -2.37 9.46 23.27
C ASP A 65 -2.03 10.80 23.96
N GLY A 66 -2.87 11.83 23.74
CA GLY A 66 -2.69 13.15 24.34
C GLY A 66 -2.82 13.19 25.87
N ASP A 67 -3.42 12.15 26.46
CA ASP A 67 -3.60 11.97 27.91
C ASP A 67 -2.52 11.04 28.52
N GLY A 68 -1.59 10.54 27.70
CA GLY A 68 -0.49 9.66 28.11
C GLY A 68 -0.84 8.17 28.16
N ASN A 69 -2.05 7.78 27.74
CA ASN A 69 -2.47 6.38 27.71
C ASN A 69 -1.93 5.67 26.45
N PRO A 70 -1.59 4.38 26.52
CA PRO A 70 -1.24 3.63 25.32
C PRO A 70 -2.46 3.49 24.41
N ALA A 71 -2.26 3.74 23.13
CA ALA A 71 -3.26 3.64 22.07
C ALA A 71 -2.64 3.03 20.81
N THR A 72 -3.40 2.23 20.08
CA THR A 72 -2.92 1.66 18.81
C THR A 72 -2.90 2.73 17.73
N ALA A 73 -1.73 2.92 17.12
CA ALA A 73 -1.55 3.82 16.00
C ALA A 73 -2.13 3.22 14.71
N LEU A 74 -2.74 4.08 13.90
CA LEU A 74 -3.28 3.72 12.59
C LEU A 74 -2.25 3.97 11.50
N TRP A 75 -2.25 3.11 10.49
CA TRP A 75 -1.49 3.38 9.27
C TRP A 75 -2.31 4.25 8.33
N PHE A 76 -1.67 5.26 7.73
CA PHE A 76 -2.30 6.15 6.77
C PHE A 76 -1.94 5.77 5.34
N GLU A 77 -2.75 6.19 4.36
CA GLU A 77 -2.54 5.85 2.94
C GLU A 77 -1.14 6.16 2.44
N GLY A 78 -0.51 7.23 2.94
CA GLY A 78 0.84 7.64 2.56
C GLY A 78 1.91 6.60 2.88
N ALA A 79 1.71 5.80 3.93
CA ALA A 79 2.64 4.74 4.36
C ALA A 79 2.43 3.41 3.61
N LEU A 80 1.34 3.28 2.84
CA LEU A 80 0.97 2.03 2.18
C LEU A 80 1.22 2.10 0.66
N ARG A 81 1.61 0.97 0.09
CA ARG A 81 1.74 0.78 -1.35
C ARG A 81 0.98 -0.47 -1.78
N LYS A 82 0.44 -0.42 -3.00
CA LYS A 82 -0.20 -1.58 -3.61
C LYS A 82 0.86 -2.64 -3.89
N LYS A 83 0.59 -3.88 -3.50
CA LYS A 83 1.39 -5.01 -3.94
C LYS A 83 1.01 -5.35 -5.38
N TYR A 84 1.95 -5.21 -6.30
CA TYR A 84 1.77 -5.67 -7.67
C TYR A 84 2.19 -7.14 -7.77
N GLN A 85 1.41 -7.95 -8.47
CA GLN A 85 1.86 -9.29 -8.81
C GLN A 85 3.09 -9.18 -9.72
N PRO A 86 4.08 -10.07 -9.56
CA PRO A 86 5.15 -10.18 -10.53
C PRO A 86 4.54 -10.33 -11.93
N GLY A 87 5.07 -9.58 -12.90
CA GLY A 87 4.65 -9.76 -14.29
C GLY A 87 4.94 -11.18 -14.76
N GLU A 88 4.17 -11.65 -15.74
CA GLU A 88 4.35 -12.99 -16.31
C GLU A 88 5.71 -13.16 -17.01
N LEU A 89 6.29 -12.03 -17.45
CA LEU A 89 7.58 -11.99 -18.11
C LEU A 89 8.71 -11.96 -17.07
N SER A 90 9.69 -12.83 -17.28
CA SER A 90 10.97 -12.75 -16.59
C SER A 90 11.70 -11.45 -16.96
N PHE A 91 12.58 -11.00 -16.06
CA PHE A 91 13.42 -9.82 -16.31
C PHE A 91 14.23 -9.92 -17.61
N LYS A 92 14.62 -11.14 -17.99
CA LYS A 92 15.34 -11.41 -19.24
C LYS A 92 14.47 -11.15 -20.47
N GLU A 93 13.20 -11.54 -20.44
CA GLU A 93 12.26 -11.30 -21.53
C GLU A 93 11.92 -9.81 -21.66
N LEU A 94 11.81 -9.10 -20.53
CA LEU A 94 11.65 -7.64 -20.53
C LEU A 94 12.85 -6.95 -21.21
N LEU A 95 14.09 -7.32 -20.87
CA LEU A 95 15.29 -6.75 -21.49
C LEU A 95 15.39 -7.04 -22.99
N GLN A 96 14.94 -8.21 -23.43
CA GLN A 96 14.93 -8.58 -24.85
C GLN A 96 13.91 -7.76 -25.65
N GLY A 97 12.76 -7.40 -25.06
CA GLY A 97 11.76 -6.53 -25.67
C GLY A 97 12.14 -5.05 -25.75
N ILE A 98 13.16 -4.62 -24.99
CA ILE A 98 13.68 -3.24 -24.98
C ILE A 98 14.82 -3.07 -26.02
N GLY A 99 15.06 -4.09 -26.87
CA GLY A 99 16.08 -4.08 -27.91
C GLY A 99 15.87 -3.02 -29.01
N SER A 100 16.65 -1.95 -28.91
CA SER A 100 17.09 -0.98 -29.93
C SER A 100 16.05 -0.18 -30.76
N PRO A 101 16.10 1.17 -30.76
CA PRO A 101 15.27 2.05 -31.61
C PRO A 101 15.41 1.87 -33.14
N GLU A 102 16.27 0.96 -33.62
CA GLU A 102 16.56 0.81 -35.05
C GLU A 102 15.63 -0.16 -35.79
N GLN A 103 14.80 -0.95 -35.11
CA GLN A 103 13.91 -1.91 -35.79
C GLN A 103 12.51 -1.40 -36.13
N GLN A 104 12.14 -0.16 -35.74
CA GLN A 104 10.84 0.41 -36.12
C GLN A 104 10.83 1.06 -37.52
N LYS A 105 11.98 1.19 -38.21
CA LYS A 105 12.05 1.82 -39.54
C LYS A 105 12.08 0.83 -40.72
N ALA A 106 12.11 -0.48 -40.47
CA ALA A 106 12.23 -1.49 -41.54
C ALA A 106 10.90 -2.14 -41.96
N LYS A 107 9.75 -1.75 -41.40
CA LYS A 107 8.42 -2.29 -41.76
C LYS A 107 7.54 -1.38 -42.61
N GLU A 108 8.05 -0.23 -43.08
CA GLU A 108 7.29 0.71 -43.94
C GLU A 108 7.87 0.85 -45.37
N ALA A 109 8.63 -0.14 -45.85
CA ALA A 109 9.16 -0.12 -47.22
C ALA A 109 8.99 -1.47 -47.92
N GLU A 110 7.74 -1.92 -48.10
CA GLU A 110 7.39 -2.79 -49.23
C GLU A 110 6.63 -1.94 -50.27
N PRO A 111 7.17 -1.74 -51.49
CA PRO A 111 6.41 -1.13 -52.57
C PRO A 111 5.40 -2.14 -53.10
N CYS A 112 4.12 -1.76 -53.13
CA CYS A 112 3.10 -2.46 -53.92
C CYS A 112 3.54 -2.49 -55.39
N VAL A 113 3.60 -3.69 -55.96
CA VAL A 113 3.75 -3.95 -57.41
C VAL A 113 2.41 -3.77 -58.10
#